data_AF-A0A7Z7YT69-F1
#
_entry.id   AF-A0A7Z7YT69-F1
#
_cell.length_a   1.000
_cell.length_b   1.000
_cell.length_c   1.000
_cell.angle_alpha   90.00
_cell.angle_beta   90.00
_cell.angle_gamma   90.00
#
_symmetry.space_group_name_H-M   'P 1'
#
loop_
_entity.id
_entity.type
_entity.pdbx_description
1 polymer ?
#
loop_
_entity_poly.entity_id
_entity_poly.type
_entity_poly.pdbx_seq_one_letter_code
_entity_poly.pdbx_strand_id
1 'polypeptide(L)'
;MKSVKILSEELGVSKQTIFNNIKRLDIKTIKQENTSFIKEDSDIEKIIKRVNENKKKYGFESSTEDKQKKESDNINGEFQSDTQLVEILKNQIDILNDQIAKQESRHETTIEFYRKELQERSKLLENQQVLALESNK
;
A
#
# COMPACT_ATOMS: atom_id res chain seq x y z
N MET A 1 17.89 -15.88 14.64
CA MET A 1 17.85 -14.46 15.10
C MET A 1 17.95 -13.50 13.92
N LYS A 2 16.97 -12.62 13.75
CA LYS A 2 16.94 -11.64 12.65
C LYS A 2 16.65 -10.24 13.16
N SER A 3 17.34 -9.25 12.60
CA SER A 3 17.12 -7.85 12.99
C SER A 3 15.83 -7.33 12.36
N VAL A 4 15.14 -6.45 13.09
CA VAL A 4 13.96 -5.74 12.58
C VAL A 4 14.29 -4.93 11.33
N LYS A 5 15.52 -4.41 11.23
CA LYS A 5 16.00 -3.67 10.06
C LYS A 5 16.03 -4.57 8.82
N ILE A 6 16.72 -5.71 8.89
CA ILE A 6 16.84 -6.64 7.76
C ILE A 6 15.45 -7.16 7.35
N LEU A 7 14.62 -7.54 8.32
CA LEU A 7 13.27 -8.04 8.04
C LEU A 7 12.38 -6.98 7.36
N SER A 8 12.54 -5.71 7.73
CA SER A 8 11.80 -4.61 7.09
C SER A 8 12.25 -4.36 5.65
N GLU A 9 13.55 -4.46 5.39
CA GLU A 9 14.15 -4.27 4.06
C GLU A 9 13.73 -5.40 3.11
N GLU A 10 13.81 -6.66 3.54
CA GLU A 10 13.38 -7.83 2.75
C GLU A 10 11.89 -7.78 2.39
N LEU A 11 11.05 -7.39 3.35
CA LEU A 11 9.61 -7.29 3.14
C LEU A 11 9.22 -5.98 2.44
N GLY A 12 10.14 -5.06 2.16
CA GLY A 12 9.83 -3.78 1.53
C GLY A 12 8.80 -2.95 2.33
N VAL A 13 8.87 -2.99 3.67
CA VAL A 13 7.98 -2.26 4.57
C VAL A 13 8.77 -1.41 5.56
N SER A 14 8.13 -0.43 6.19
CA SER A 14 8.79 0.36 7.24
C SER A 14 9.15 -0.49 8.46
N LYS A 15 10.22 -0.12 9.18
CA LYS A 15 10.55 -0.73 10.49
C LYS A 15 9.39 -0.65 11.48
N GLN A 16 8.63 0.45 11.42
CA GLN A 16 7.45 0.65 12.27
C GLN A 16 6.37 -0.40 11.99
N THR A 17 6.19 -0.80 10.73
CA THR A 17 5.26 -1.88 10.35
C THR A 17 5.64 -3.19 11.03
N ILE A 18 6.93 -3.52 11.07
CA ILE A 18 7.42 -4.72 11.75
C ILE A 18 7.19 -4.60 13.27
N PHE A 19 7.51 -3.47 13.89
CA PHE A 19 7.26 -3.24 15.32
C PHE A 19 5.78 -3.33 15.70
N ASN A 20 4.88 -2.84 14.86
CA ASN A 20 3.44 -2.95 15.10
C ASN A 20 2.96 -4.40 15.07
N ASN A 21 3.52 -5.23 14.19
CA ASN A 21 3.20 -6.67 14.15
C ASN A 21 3.81 -7.42 15.34
N ILE A 22 5.04 -7.10 15.74
CA ILE A 22 5.67 -7.65 16.96
C ILE A 22 4.80 -7.38 18.18
N LYS A 23 4.33 -6.14 18.37
CA LYS A 23 3.45 -5.76 19.48
C LYS A 23 2.10 -6.49 19.45
N ARG A 24 1.52 -6.69 18.25
CA ARG A 24 0.23 -7.38 18.08
C ARG A 24 0.30 -8.88 18.31
N LEU A 25 1.45 -9.49 18.04
CA LEU A 25 1.70 -10.92 18.19
C LEU A 25 2.35 -11.28 19.54
N ASP A 26 2.55 -10.28 20.41
CA ASP A 26 3.22 -10.41 21.70
C ASP A 26 4.59 -11.12 21.62
N ILE A 27 5.36 -10.80 20.58
CA ILE A 27 6.66 -11.42 20.31
C ILE A 27 7.75 -10.71 21.11
N LYS A 28 8.59 -11.49 21.79
CA LYS A 28 9.74 -10.98 22.53
C LYS A 28 10.86 -10.58 21.59
N THR A 29 11.48 -9.43 21.86
CA THR A 29 12.65 -8.95 21.12
C THR A 29 13.82 -8.70 22.05
N ILE A 30 15.03 -8.87 21.54
CA ILE A 30 16.28 -8.59 22.25
C ILE A 30 16.90 -7.34 21.62
N LYS A 31 17.32 -6.38 22.44
CA LYS A 31 18.02 -5.18 21.98
C LYS A 31 19.52 -5.39 22.14
N GLN A 32 20.25 -5.32 21.03
CA GLN A 32 21.71 -5.37 20.99
C GLN A 32 22.22 -4.22 20.11
N GLU A 33 23.19 -3.44 20.60
CA GLU A 33 23.81 -2.34 19.84
C GLU A 33 22.79 -1.39 19.18
N ASN A 34 21.76 -1.00 19.93
CA ASN A 34 20.65 -0.16 19.45
C ASN A 34 19.79 -0.74 18.30
N THR A 35 19.92 -2.04 18.03
CA THR A 35 19.08 -2.75 17.06
C THR A 35 18.24 -3.82 17.77
N SER A 36 16.98 -3.92 17.38
CA SER A 36 16.06 -4.93 17.91
C SER A 36 16.13 -6.20 17.05
N PHE A 37 16.23 -7.34 17.70
CA PHE A 37 16.26 -8.66 17.07
C PHE A 37 15.11 -9.53 17.55
N ILE A 38 14.58 -10.34 16.65
CA ILE A 38 13.62 -11.41 16.93
C ILE A 38 14.41 -12.71 17.05
N LYS A 39 14.22 -13.45 18.15
CA LYS A 39 15.03 -14.63 18.47
C LYS A 39 14.59 -15.87 17.71
N GLU A 40 13.31 -16.17 17.84
CA GLU A 40 12.68 -17.39 17.34
C GLU A 40 12.31 -17.25 15.85
N ASP A 41 12.69 -18.25 15.06
CA ASP A 41 12.40 -18.25 13.63
C ASP A 41 10.89 -18.43 13.36
N SER A 42 10.18 -19.16 14.23
CA SER A 42 8.71 -19.27 14.20
C SER A 42 8.01 -17.91 14.32
N ASP A 43 8.57 -16.99 15.13
CA ASP A 43 7.99 -15.67 15.31
C ASP A 43 8.28 -14.76 14.11
N ILE A 44 9.43 -14.94 13.46
CA ILE A 44 9.75 -14.27 12.19
C ILE A 44 8.74 -14.70 11.11
N GLU A 45 8.45 -16.00 10.97
CA GLU A 45 7.49 -16.52 10.00
C GLU A 45 6.08 -15.97 10.22
N LYS A 46 5.60 -15.90 11.48
CA LYS A 46 4.30 -15.31 11.81
C LYS A 46 4.21 -13.84 11.37
N ILE A 47 5.29 -13.08 11.56
CA ILE A 47 5.36 -11.68 11.12
C ILE A 47 5.30 -11.59 9.60
N ILE A 48 6.10 -12.41 8.89
CA ILE A 48 6.12 -12.45 7.42
C ILE A 48 4.72 -12.74 6.87
N LYS A 49 4.09 -13.81 7.37
CA LYS A 49 2.74 -14.23 6.94
C LYS A 49 1.73 -13.08 7.08
N ARG A 50 1.70 -12.44 8.24
CA ARG A 50 0.78 -11.33 8.52
C ARG A 50 1.07 -10.09 7.67
N VAL A 51 2.34 -9.79 7.41
CA VAL A 51 2.72 -8.67 6.54
C VAL A 51 2.27 -8.93 5.10
N ASN A 52 2.45 -10.14 4.59
CA ASN A 52 2.01 -10.53 3.25
C ASN A 52 0.47 -10.54 3.14
N GLU A 53 -0.25 -11.06 4.15
CA GLU A 53 -1.72 -11.00 4.22
C GLU A 53 -2.23 -9.54 4.18
N ASN A 54 -1.58 -8.63 4.91
CA ASN A 54 -1.95 -7.21 4.90
C ASN A 54 -1.67 -6.58 3.53
N LYS A 55 -0.52 -6.85 2.91
CA LYS A 55 -0.21 -6.37 1.57
C LYS A 55 -1.27 -6.79 0.56
N LYS A 56 -1.67 -8.06 0.58
CA LYS A 56 -2.73 -8.60 -0.27
C LYS A 56 -4.07 -7.90 -0.03
N LYS A 57 -4.45 -7.70 1.24
CA LYS A 57 -5.70 -7.01 1.61
C LYS A 57 -5.78 -5.57 1.06
N TYR A 58 -4.65 -4.87 1.03
CA TYR A 58 -4.58 -3.47 0.59
C TYR A 58 -4.15 -3.30 -0.87
N GLY A 59 -4.06 -4.39 -1.65
CA GLY A 59 -3.70 -4.34 -3.07
C GLY A 59 -2.22 -4.02 -3.35
N PHE A 60 -1.34 -4.15 -2.35
CA PHE A 60 0.11 -3.97 -2.46
C PHE A 60 0.82 -5.31 -2.71
N GLU A 61 0.29 -6.17 -3.59
CA GLU A 61 0.97 -7.41 -3.98
C GLU A 61 2.31 -7.06 -4.65
N SER A 62 3.39 -7.04 -3.86
CA SER A 62 4.73 -7.10 -4.40
C SER A 62 4.91 -8.52 -4.93
N SER A 63 5.23 -8.66 -6.22
CA SER A 63 5.58 -9.90 -6.93
C SER A 63 6.88 -10.55 -6.40
N THR A 64 7.13 -10.49 -5.09
CA THR A 64 8.31 -11.03 -4.43
C THR A 64 8.23 -12.55 -4.26
N GLU A 65 7.03 -13.13 -4.16
CA GLU A 65 6.86 -14.59 -4.23
C GLU A 65 7.16 -15.13 -5.64
N ASP A 66 6.93 -14.34 -6.70
CA ASP A 66 7.38 -14.69 -8.05
C ASP A 66 8.91 -14.59 -8.22
N LYS A 67 9.61 -13.74 -7.45
CA LYS A 67 11.08 -13.63 -7.59
C LYS A 67 11.83 -14.81 -6.97
N GLN A 68 11.41 -15.31 -5.81
CA GLN A 68 12.11 -16.43 -5.16
C GLN A 68 11.77 -17.80 -5.77
N LYS A 69 10.56 -17.99 -6.32
CA LYS A 69 10.29 -19.19 -7.15
C LYS A 69 10.95 -19.13 -8.52
N LYS A 70 11.18 -17.94 -9.10
CA LYS A 70 11.86 -17.80 -10.39
C LYS A 70 13.38 -18.00 -10.35
N GLU A 71 14.04 -17.95 -9.20
CA GLU A 71 15.50 -18.18 -9.13
C GLU A 71 15.89 -19.66 -9.02
N SER A 72 15.02 -20.54 -8.50
CA SER A 72 15.30 -21.99 -8.46
C SER A 72 14.74 -22.77 -9.66
N ASP A 73 13.69 -22.26 -10.33
CA ASP A 73 12.98 -23.03 -11.35
C ASP A 73 13.27 -22.57 -12.81
N ASN A 74 13.98 -21.45 -13.03
CA ASN A 74 14.22 -20.90 -14.38
C ASN A 74 15.43 -21.48 -15.14
N ILE A 75 15.81 -22.74 -14.91
CA ILE A 75 16.70 -23.43 -15.87
C ILE A 75 15.94 -24.40 -16.78
N ASN A 76 14.70 -24.80 -16.48
CA ASN A 76 13.99 -25.74 -17.35
C ASN A 76 12.48 -25.44 -17.43
N GLY A 77 12.07 -24.72 -18.48
CA GLY A 77 10.64 -24.46 -18.73
C GLY A 77 10.38 -23.64 -19.98
N GLU A 78 10.76 -24.19 -21.13
CA GLU A 78 10.04 -24.17 -22.40
C GLU A 78 9.21 -22.91 -22.76
N PHE A 79 9.59 -22.27 -23.87
CA PHE A 79 8.88 -21.17 -24.54
C PHE A 79 7.35 -21.24 -24.38
N GLN A 80 6.77 -20.30 -23.63
CA GLN A 80 5.38 -19.90 -23.89
C GLN A 80 5.37 -19.29 -25.29
N SER A 81 4.56 -19.82 -26.22
CA SER A 81 4.53 -19.30 -27.58
C SER A 81 4.25 -17.80 -27.57
N ASP A 82 4.82 -17.05 -28.52
CA ASP A 82 4.67 -15.59 -28.61
C ASP A 82 3.21 -15.13 -28.50
N THR A 83 2.27 -15.97 -28.96
CA THR A 83 0.82 -15.76 -28.83
C THR A 83 0.33 -15.73 -27.38
N GLN A 84 0.79 -16.63 -26.51
CA GLN A 84 0.42 -16.67 -25.09
C GLN A 84 1.01 -15.47 -24.34
N LEU A 85 2.24 -15.09 -24.66
CA LEU A 85 2.87 -13.90 -24.10
C LEU A 85 2.09 -12.63 -24.48
N VAL A 86 1.70 -12.50 -25.74
CA VAL A 86 0.88 -11.37 -26.22
C VAL A 86 -0.48 -11.32 -25.51
N GLU A 87 -1.12 -12.45 -25.28
CA GLU A 87 -2.41 -12.53 -24.56
C GLU A 87 -2.28 -12.09 -23.10
N ILE A 88 -1.23 -12.54 -22.40
CA ILE A 88 -0.94 -12.12 -21.02
C ILE A 88 -0.71 -10.60 -20.97
N LEU A 89 0.07 -10.06 -21.89
CA LEU A 89 0.35 -8.62 -21.95
C LEU A 89 -0.91 -7.78 -22.21
N LYS A 90 -1.81 -8.26 -23.08
CA LYS A 90 -3.12 -7.60 -23.31
C LYS A 90 -3.96 -7.56 -22.04
N ASN A 91 -4.09 -8.70 -21.36
CA ASN A 91 -4.83 -8.76 -20.10
C ASN A 91 -4.26 -7.83 -19.04
N GLN A 92 -2.92 -7.69 -18.98
CA GLN A 92 -2.27 -6.74 -18.08
C GLN A 92 -2.59 -5.28 -18.43
N ILE A 93 -2.60 -4.93 -19.72
CA ILE A 93 -2.97 -3.60 -20.19
C ILE A 93 -4.43 -3.28 -19.81
N ASP A 94 -5.35 -4.23 -20.00
CA ASP A 94 -6.76 -4.05 -19.67
C ASP A 94 -6.97 -3.83 -18.17
N ILE A 95 -6.30 -4.63 -17.32
CA ILE A 95 -6.34 -4.45 -15.86
C ILE A 95 -5.80 -3.07 -15.45
N LEU A 96 -4.71 -2.62 -16.05
CA LEU A 96 -4.12 -1.30 -15.75
C LEU A 96 -5.06 -0.17 -16.18
N ASN A 97 -5.68 -0.28 -17.36
CA ASN A 97 -6.66 0.69 -17.83
C ASN A 97 -7.88 0.79 -16.90
N ASP A 98 -8.39 -0.35 -16.43
CA ASP A 98 -9.49 -0.39 -15.45
C ASP A 98 -9.11 0.26 -14.12
N GLN A 99 -7.86 0.08 -13.68
CA GLN A 99 -7.35 0.72 -12.46
C GLN A 99 -7.25 2.25 -12.63
N ILE A 100 -6.75 2.72 -13.77
CA ILE A 100 -6.67 4.15 -14.10
C ILE A 100 -8.06 4.77 -14.11
N ALA A 101 -9.02 4.17 -14.83
CA ALA A 101 -10.39 4.68 -14.92
C ALA A 101 -11.06 4.78 -13.53
N LYS A 102 -10.86 3.78 -12.67
CA LYS A 102 -11.36 3.82 -11.28
C LYS A 102 -10.70 4.93 -10.46
N GLN A 103 -9.42 5.20 -10.68
CA GLN A 103 -8.71 6.26 -9.98
C GLN A 103 -9.17 7.65 -10.44
N GLU A 104 -9.31 7.85 -11.75
CA GLU A 104 -9.83 9.10 -12.32
C GLU A 104 -11.24 9.41 -11.80
N SER A 105 -12.14 8.42 -11.78
CA SER A 105 -13.50 8.59 -11.24
C SER A 105 -13.51 9.02 -9.76
N ARG A 106 -12.63 8.45 -8.93
CA ARG A 106 -12.48 8.84 -7.52
C ARG A 106 -11.97 10.27 -7.38
N HIS A 107 -10.99 10.65 -8.20
CA HIS A 107 -10.47 12.01 -8.20
C HIS A 107 -11.52 13.02 -8.66
N GLU A 108 -12.30 12.72 -9.70
CA GLU A 108 -13.38 13.59 -10.17
C GLU A 108 -14.42 13.84 -9.07
N THR A 109 -14.89 12.77 -8.40
CA THR A 109 -15.85 12.90 -7.29
C THR A 109 -15.29 13.77 -6.15
N THR A 110 -14.00 13.62 -5.85
CA THR A 110 -13.33 14.41 -4.81
C THR A 110 -13.21 15.88 -5.19
N ILE A 111 -12.89 16.16 -6.45
CA ILE A 111 -12.80 17.53 -6.99
C ILE A 111 -14.18 18.19 -6.99
N GLU A 112 -15.23 17.50 -7.42
CA GLU A 112 -16.61 18.00 -7.37
C GLU A 112 -17.05 18.34 -5.94
N PHE A 113 -16.71 17.48 -4.97
CA PHE A 113 -16.98 17.72 -3.56
C PHE A 113 -16.35 19.03 -3.08
N TYR A 114 -15.04 19.21 -3.32
CA TYR A 114 -14.35 20.44 -2.92
C TYR A 114 -14.86 21.68 -3.65
N ARG A 115 -15.24 21.56 -4.93
CA ARG A 115 -15.85 22.68 -5.67
C ARG A 115 -17.15 23.14 -5.03
N LYS A 116 -18.02 22.20 -4.62
CA LYS A 116 -19.29 22.52 -3.93
C LYS A 116 -19.05 23.16 -2.57
N GLU A 117 -18.16 22.58 -1.77
CA GLU A 117 -17.81 23.12 -0.45
C GLU A 117 -17.27 24.56 -0.55
N LEU A 118 -16.40 24.82 -1.53
CA LEU A 118 -15.81 26.13 -1.74
C LEU A 118 -16.83 27.18 -2.23
N GLN A 119 -17.79 26.76 -3.04
CA GLN A 119 -18.92 27.60 -3.46
C GLN A 119 -19.84 27.95 -2.28
N GLU A 120 -20.19 26.96 -1.44
CA GLU A 120 -21.02 27.18 -0.25
C GLU A 120 -20.34 28.13 0.75
N ARG A 121 -19.04 27.92 0.99
CA ARG A 121 -18.24 28.78 1.88
C ARG A 121 -18.13 30.21 1.36
N SER A 122 -17.99 30.39 0.03
CA SER A 122 -17.96 31.72 -0.59
C SER A 122 -19.28 32.45 -0.41
N LYS A 123 -20.41 31.77 -0.61
CA LYS A 123 -21.75 32.34 -0.41
C LYS A 123 -22.00 32.69 1.07
N LEU A 124 -21.54 31.85 1.99
CA LEU A 124 -21.66 32.14 3.43
C LEU A 124 -20.86 33.39 3.81
N LEU A 125 -19.64 33.53 3.26
CA LEU A 125 -18.81 34.71 3.48
C LEU A 125 -19.47 35.98 2.94
N GLU A 126 -20.03 35.93 1.73
CA GLU A 126 -20.78 37.04 1.14
C GLU A 126 -21.97 37.45 2.02
N ASN A 127 -22.77 36.48 2.48
CA ASN A 127 -23.89 36.75 3.38
C ASN A 127 -23.44 37.42 4.69
N GLN A 128 -22.31 36.97 5.27
CA GLN A 128 -21.76 37.59 6.48
C GLN A 128 -21.32 39.04 6.24
N GLN A 129 -20.74 39.34 5.08
CA GLN A 129 -20.36 40.71 4.71
C GLN A 129 -21.58 41.60 4.56
N VAL A 130 -22.64 41.12 3.89
CA VAL A 130 -23.90 41.86 3.75
C VAL A 130 -24.53 42.16 5.10
N LEU A 131 -24.66 41.15 5.97
CA LEU A 131 -25.22 41.33 7.32
C LEU A 131 -24.42 42.33 8.17
N ALA A 132 -23.09 42.31 8.08
CA ALA A 132 -22.24 43.27 8.78
C ALA A 132 -22.43 44.71 8.30
N LEU A 133 -22.69 44.90 7.00
CA LEU A 133 -23.00 46.22 6.43
C LEU A 133 -24.39 46.71 6.86
N GLU A 134 -25.38 45.81 6.89
CA GLU A 134 -26.75 46.13 7.34
C GLU A 134 -26.82 46.45 8.83
N SER A 135 -26.06 45.75 9.68
CA SER A 135 -26.01 45.98 11.13
C SER A 135 -25.33 47.29 11.54
N ASN A 136 -24.60 47.94 10.63
CA ASN A 136 -23.93 49.23 10.86
C ASN A 136 -24.73 50.43 10.34
N LYS A 137 -25.96 50.21 9.84
CA LYS A 137 -26.92 51.26 9.46
C LYS A 137 -27.87 51.58 10.61
#